data_AF-A0A1C6L270-F1
#
_entry.id   AF-A0A1C6L270-F1
#
_cell.length_a   1.000
_cell.length_b   1.000
_cell.length_c   1.000
_cell.angle_alpha   90.00
_cell.angle_beta   90.00
_cell.angle_gamma   90.00
#
_symmetry.space_group_name_H-M   'P 1'
#
loop_
_entity.id
_entity.type
_entity.pdbx_description
1 polymer ?
#
loop_
_entity_poly.entity_id
_entity_poly.type
_entity_poly.pdbx_seq_one_letter_code
_entity_poly.pdbx_strand_id
1 'polypeptide(L)'
;MDKMFSEEGFEKTYQWAVNTIKEYPNCNLLIWQIAVMLDSRRIIGMCENPDRYDEQINSWYEMALSDKDEKIQHYAADSLFGFYLRKKNYEMAEKYLNYFSDYDPMKKVKQGQLYMKQGKKEEAFEMLEKAVFSEYTTLNLAFGIMITKALEEKDHGYARFLAEKMCTLASGFDMGKYNECAAMLNVVTAENNVEGTFQVAKQLLNNVDTICDFQKSQLYKHMKFREVENPYTEEMKKELLEGFRNAEEFAYMKGYEPWEKLLSGN
;
A
#
# COMPACT_ATOMS: atom_id res chain seq x y z
N MET A 1 16.15 -27.95 -7.91
CA MET A 1 15.23 -28.91 -7.25
C MET A 1 14.11 -29.38 -8.17
N ASP A 2 13.59 -28.56 -9.11
CA ASP A 2 12.48 -28.98 -9.99
C ASP A 2 12.74 -30.28 -10.77
N LYS A 3 13.92 -30.42 -11.34
CA LYS A 3 14.35 -31.65 -12.03
C LYS A 3 14.30 -32.88 -11.11
N MET A 4 14.68 -32.73 -9.84
CA MET A 4 14.64 -33.83 -8.86
C MET A 4 13.21 -34.20 -8.50
N PHE A 5 12.32 -33.23 -8.31
CA PHE A 5 10.90 -33.53 -8.09
C PHE A 5 10.30 -34.31 -9.26
N SER A 6 10.63 -33.95 -10.51
CA SER A 6 10.09 -34.64 -11.69
C SER A 6 10.71 -36.00 -11.95
N GLU A 7 12.01 -36.18 -11.71
CA GLU A 7 12.73 -37.41 -12.07
C GLU A 7 12.82 -38.41 -10.91
N GLU A 8 12.92 -37.93 -9.68
CA GLU A 8 13.18 -38.75 -8.49
C GLU A 8 11.98 -38.82 -7.53
N GLY A 9 11.03 -37.91 -7.68
CA GLY A 9 9.85 -37.81 -6.84
C GLY A 9 10.10 -37.08 -5.51
N PHE A 10 9.01 -36.88 -4.77
CA PHE A 10 9.01 -36.06 -3.56
C PHE A 10 9.89 -36.64 -2.45
N GLU A 11 9.76 -37.93 -2.14
CA GLU A 11 10.47 -38.54 -1.00
C GLU A 11 12.00 -38.49 -1.19
N LYS A 12 12.51 -38.82 -2.39
CA LYS A 12 13.95 -38.72 -2.66
C LYS A 12 14.46 -37.28 -2.57
N THR A 13 13.67 -36.33 -3.09
CA THR A 13 13.99 -34.90 -2.99
C THR A 13 13.99 -34.42 -1.54
N TYR A 14 13.07 -34.91 -0.71
CA TYR A 14 13.04 -34.65 0.73
C TYR A 14 14.27 -35.20 1.45
N GLN A 15 14.69 -36.43 1.16
CA GLN A 15 15.92 -36.99 1.75
C GLN A 15 17.17 -36.20 1.35
N TRP A 16 17.24 -35.77 0.08
CA TRP A 16 18.31 -34.87 -0.39
C TRP A 16 18.32 -33.55 0.38
N ALA A 17 17.15 -32.95 0.62
CA ALA A 17 17.03 -31.71 1.40
C ALA A 17 17.51 -31.89 2.84
N VAL A 18 17.11 -32.99 3.51
CA VAL A 18 17.58 -33.33 4.86
C VAL A 18 19.11 -33.42 4.91
N ASN A 19 19.72 -34.09 3.94
CA ASN A 19 21.18 -34.23 3.89
C ASN A 19 21.88 -32.89 3.60
N THR A 20 21.34 -32.11 2.66
CA THR A 20 21.89 -30.78 2.32
C THR A 20 21.86 -29.84 3.52
N ILE A 21 20.75 -29.83 4.28
CA ILE A 21 20.65 -28.97 5.47
C ILE A 21 21.61 -29.43 6.57
N LYS A 22 21.87 -30.73 6.72
CA LYS A 22 22.91 -31.24 7.64
C LYS A 22 24.32 -30.81 7.23
N GLU A 23 24.60 -30.72 5.94
CA GLU A 23 25.88 -30.23 5.42
C GLU A 23 26.06 -28.71 5.61
N TYR A 24 24.96 -27.96 5.53
CA TYR A 24 24.96 -26.49 5.63
C TYR A 24 24.05 -25.96 6.76
N PRO A 25 24.26 -26.36 8.03
CA PRO A 25 23.31 -26.09 9.12
C PRO A 25 23.23 -24.62 9.55
N ASN A 26 24.20 -23.80 9.15
CA ASN A 26 24.25 -22.37 9.49
C ASN A 26 23.84 -21.45 8.33
N CYS A 27 23.36 -22.01 7.22
CA CYS A 27 22.92 -21.22 6.06
C CYS A 27 21.39 -21.09 6.08
N ASN A 28 20.88 -20.26 6.98
CA ASN A 28 19.44 -20.13 7.21
C ASN A 28 18.64 -19.69 5.98
N LEU A 29 19.23 -18.88 5.08
CA LEU A 29 18.62 -18.55 3.80
C LEU A 29 18.42 -19.79 2.91
N LEU A 30 19.44 -20.67 2.82
CA LEU A 30 19.36 -21.93 2.07
C LEU A 30 18.34 -22.88 2.72
N ILE A 31 18.36 -23.00 4.05
CA ILE A 31 17.43 -23.82 4.82
C ILE A 31 15.99 -23.38 4.53
N TRP A 32 15.71 -22.09 4.62
CA TRP A 32 14.39 -21.53 4.29
C TRP A 32 13.99 -21.81 2.83
N GLN A 33 14.89 -21.57 1.86
CA GLN A 33 14.60 -21.83 0.45
C GLN A 33 14.25 -23.29 0.17
N ILE A 34 15.02 -24.23 0.73
CA ILE A 34 14.76 -25.67 0.61
C ILE A 34 13.40 -26.02 1.23
N ALA A 35 13.11 -25.49 2.42
CA ALA A 35 11.84 -25.71 3.11
C ALA A 35 10.65 -25.20 2.29
N VAL A 36 10.73 -23.99 1.71
CA VAL A 36 9.68 -23.43 0.84
C VAL A 36 9.47 -24.28 -0.42
N MET A 37 10.54 -24.76 -1.03
CA MET A 37 10.43 -25.63 -2.21
C MET A 37 9.71 -26.94 -1.86
N LEU A 38 10.03 -27.57 -0.74
CA LEU A 38 9.34 -28.78 -0.31
C LEU A 38 7.88 -28.51 0.07
N ASP A 39 7.61 -27.48 0.88
CA ASP A 39 6.27 -27.17 1.36
C ASP A 39 5.33 -26.82 0.20
N SER A 40 5.80 -26.06 -0.80
CA SER A 40 5.00 -25.75 -1.98
C SER A 40 4.58 -27.00 -2.78
N ARG A 41 5.48 -27.97 -3.01
CA ARG A 41 5.16 -29.22 -3.73
C ARG A 41 4.23 -30.12 -2.91
N ARG A 42 4.42 -30.12 -1.59
CA ARG A 42 3.57 -30.81 -0.63
C ARG A 42 2.13 -30.27 -0.65
N ILE A 43 1.95 -28.95 -0.65
CA ILE A 43 0.64 -28.28 -0.67
C ILE A 43 -0.15 -28.59 -1.95
N ILE A 44 0.52 -28.67 -3.10
CA ILE A 44 -0.13 -28.97 -4.38
C ILE A 44 -0.35 -30.47 -4.62
N GLY A 45 -0.09 -31.32 -3.62
CA GLY A 45 -0.43 -32.74 -3.65
C GLY A 45 0.58 -33.65 -4.35
N MET A 46 1.86 -33.25 -4.45
CA MET A 46 2.90 -34.09 -5.07
C MET A 46 3.48 -35.17 -4.13
N CYS A 47 2.95 -35.33 -2.92
CA CYS A 47 3.42 -36.32 -1.96
C CYS A 47 2.27 -37.09 -1.30
N GLU A 48 2.54 -38.33 -0.93
CA GLU A 48 1.67 -39.12 -0.06
C GLU A 48 1.83 -38.69 1.40
N ASN A 49 0.74 -38.67 2.18
CA ASN A 49 0.73 -38.30 3.60
C ASN A 49 1.44 -36.96 3.91
N PRO A 50 0.96 -35.84 3.35
CA PRO A 50 1.64 -34.54 3.45
C PRO A 50 1.90 -34.07 4.89
N ASP A 51 1.08 -34.50 5.85
CA ASP A 51 1.20 -34.12 7.26
C ASP A 51 2.46 -34.69 7.93
N ARG A 52 3.03 -35.79 7.41
CA ARG A 52 4.27 -36.39 7.91
C ARG A 52 5.46 -35.43 7.86
N TYR A 53 5.45 -34.48 6.93
CA TYR A 53 6.56 -33.54 6.72
C TYR A 53 6.40 -32.23 7.48
N ASP A 54 5.26 -32.00 8.14
CA ASP A 54 4.94 -30.73 8.81
C ASP A 54 6.00 -30.33 9.84
N GLU A 55 6.32 -31.24 10.76
CA GLU A 55 7.21 -30.98 11.89
C GLU A 55 8.63 -30.59 11.42
N GLN A 56 9.18 -31.37 10.48
CA GLN A 56 10.53 -31.13 9.98
C GLN A 56 10.62 -29.81 9.18
N ILE A 57 9.66 -29.55 8.29
CA ILE A 57 9.62 -28.31 7.48
C ILE A 57 9.46 -27.10 8.40
N ASN A 58 8.58 -27.18 9.40
CA ASN A 58 8.40 -26.09 10.35
C ASN A 58 9.65 -25.85 11.20
N SER A 59 10.36 -26.90 11.64
CA SER A 59 11.62 -26.71 12.37
C SER A 59 12.65 -25.95 11.55
N TRP A 60 12.68 -26.13 10.22
CA TRP A 60 13.58 -25.38 9.34
C TRP A 60 13.18 -23.92 9.21
N TYR A 61 11.88 -23.63 9.17
CA TYR A 61 11.41 -22.24 9.26
C TYR A 61 11.73 -21.63 10.63
N GLU A 62 11.56 -22.35 11.73
CA GLU A 62 11.91 -21.86 13.07
C GLU A 62 13.41 -21.59 13.23
N MET A 63 14.27 -22.44 12.64
CA MET A 63 15.70 -22.18 12.55
C MET A 63 15.97 -20.86 11.81
N ALA A 64 15.36 -20.66 10.65
CA ALA A 64 15.50 -19.42 9.88
C ALA A 64 14.91 -18.19 10.59
N LEU A 65 13.85 -18.38 11.38
CA LEU A 65 13.24 -17.32 12.20
C LEU A 65 14.17 -16.82 13.31
N SER A 66 15.14 -17.64 13.73
CA SER A 66 16.15 -17.28 14.74
C SER A 66 17.39 -16.58 14.15
N ASP A 67 17.41 -16.32 12.84
CA ASP A 67 18.51 -15.60 12.19
C ASP A 67 18.63 -14.16 12.72
N LYS A 68 19.80 -13.53 12.55
CA LYS A 68 20.03 -12.13 12.92
C LYS A 68 19.61 -11.16 11.81
N ASP A 69 19.53 -11.63 10.57
CA ASP A 69 19.05 -10.85 9.44
C ASP A 69 17.52 -10.80 9.46
N GLU A 70 16.97 -9.62 9.73
CA GLU A 70 15.52 -9.34 9.76
C GLU A 70 14.81 -9.82 8.49
N LYS A 71 15.47 -9.78 7.33
CA LYS A 71 14.89 -10.23 6.06
C LYS A 71 14.63 -11.74 6.06
N ILE A 72 15.57 -12.53 6.61
CA ILE A 72 15.43 -13.98 6.75
C ILE A 72 14.34 -14.29 7.78
N GLN A 73 14.30 -13.54 8.88
CA GLN A 73 13.22 -13.66 9.88
C GLN A 73 11.85 -13.42 9.25
N HIS A 74 11.70 -12.37 8.42
CA HIS A 74 10.45 -12.05 7.73
C HIS A 74 9.98 -13.18 6.81
N TYR A 75 10.91 -13.75 6.05
CA TYR A 75 10.63 -14.88 5.16
C TYR A 75 10.16 -16.13 5.91
N ALA A 76 10.83 -16.45 7.03
CA ALA A 76 10.44 -17.55 7.88
C ALA A 76 9.07 -17.32 8.54
N ALA A 77 8.84 -16.11 9.07
CA ALA A 77 7.57 -15.73 9.69
C ALA A 77 6.40 -15.81 8.69
N ASP A 78 6.59 -15.38 7.45
CA ASP A 78 5.57 -15.52 6.40
C ASP A 78 5.24 -17.00 6.12
N SER A 79 6.26 -17.83 6.03
CA SER A 79 6.10 -19.27 5.77
C SER A 79 5.32 -19.95 6.90
N LEU A 80 5.65 -19.63 8.15
CA LEU A 80 4.97 -20.13 9.34
C LEU A 80 3.53 -19.59 9.44
N PHE A 81 3.30 -18.30 9.16
CA PHE A 81 1.95 -17.73 9.07
C PHE A 81 1.09 -18.54 8.09
N GLY A 82 1.57 -18.74 6.86
CA GLY A 82 0.86 -19.49 5.84
C GLY A 82 0.57 -20.94 6.25
N PHE A 83 1.54 -21.60 6.90
CA PHE A 83 1.37 -22.95 7.43
C PHE A 83 0.23 -23.03 8.44
N TYR A 84 0.29 -22.22 9.50
CA TYR A 84 -0.68 -22.29 10.60
C TYR A 84 -2.08 -21.82 10.15
N LEU A 85 -2.14 -20.86 9.22
CA LEU A 85 -3.39 -20.45 8.58
C LEU A 85 -4.08 -21.61 7.86
N ARG A 86 -3.33 -22.42 7.07
CA ARG A 86 -3.86 -23.60 6.37
C ARG A 86 -4.32 -24.69 7.34
N LYS A 87 -3.57 -24.88 8.43
CA LYS A 87 -3.90 -25.83 9.51
C LYS A 87 -5.02 -25.33 10.44
N LYS A 88 -5.58 -24.14 10.18
CA LYS A 88 -6.62 -23.47 10.98
C LYS A 88 -6.21 -23.21 12.43
N ASN A 89 -4.91 -23.18 12.71
CA ASN A 89 -4.38 -22.75 14.00
C ASN A 89 -4.17 -21.24 13.96
N TYR A 90 -5.26 -20.51 14.16
CA TYR A 90 -5.27 -19.07 13.94
C TYR A 90 -4.49 -18.28 15.00
N GLU A 91 -4.39 -18.81 16.23
CA GLU A 91 -3.57 -18.21 17.29
C GLU A 91 -2.09 -18.21 16.91
N MET A 92 -1.58 -19.35 16.43
CA MET A 92 -0.21 -19.43 15.95
C MET A 92 0.01 -18.59 14.70
N ALA A 93 -0.94 -18.57 13.76
CA ALA A 93 -0.84 -17.70 12.58
C ALA A 93 -0.71 -16.22 13.00
N GLU A 94 -1.56 -15.76 13.92
CA GLU A 94 -1.51 -14.38 14.44
C GLU A 94 -0.17 -14.06 15.12
N LYS A 95 0.38 -15.00 15.90
CA LYS A 95 1.70 -14.84 16.53
C LYS A 95 2.79 -14.46 15.51
N TYR A 96 2.81 -15.07 14.33
CA TYR A 96 3.83 -14.77 13.32
C TYR A 96 3.62 -13.43 12.61
N LEU A 97 2.42 -12.84 12.68
CA LEU A 97 2.21 -11.46 12.19
C LEU A 97 2.98 -10.43 13.02
N ASN A 98 3.37 -10.74 14.25
CA ASN A 98 4.15 -9.82 15.10
C ASN A 98 5.58 -9.59 14.60
N TYR A 99 6.08 -10.43 13.69
CA TYR A 99 7.37 -10.21 13.02
C TYR A 99 7.26 -9.19 11.88
N PHE A 100 6.05 -8.84 11.45
CA PHE A 100 5.83 -7.78 10.48
C PHE A 100 5.71 -6.44 11.20
N SER A 101 6.38 -5.42 10.65
CA SER A 101 6.23 -4.04 11.11
C SER A 101 4.78 -3.57 10.98
N ASP A 102 4.30 -2.74 11.91
CA ASP A 102 2.97 -2.12 11.80
C ASP A 102 2.84 -1.20 10.58
N TYR A 103 3.98 -0.73 10.09
CA TYR A 103 4.11 0.06 8.86
C TYR A 103 4.17 -0.79 7.60
N ASP A 104 4.36 -2.11 7.70
CA ASP A 104 4.32 -3.02 6.55
C ASP A 104 2.86 -3.19 6.08
N PRO A 105 2.49 -2.72 4.87
CA PRO A 105 1.13 -2.88 4.36
C PRO A 105 0.73 -4.36 4.23
N MET A 106 1.70 -5.24 4.01
CA MET A 106 1.46 -6.68 3.91
C MET A 106 0.95 -7.28 5.22
N LYS A 107 1.29 -6.71 6.38
CA LYS A 107 0.75 -7.13 7.68
C LYS A 107 -0.78 -7.03 7.69
N LYS A 108 -1.31 -5.91 7.21
CA LYS A 108 -2.77 -5.67 7.13
C LYS A 108 -3.44 -6.63 6.15
N VAL A 109 -2.79 -6.90 5.01
CA VAL A 109 -3.28 -7.89 4.03
C VAL A 109 -3.40 -9.27 4.67
N LYS A 110 -2.36 -9.73 5.36
CA LYS A 110 -2.34 -11.04 6.02
C LYS A 110 -3.32 -11.11 7.20
N GLN A 111 -3.47 -10.03 7.97
CA GLN A 111 -4.48 -9.96 9.03
C GLN A 111 -5.91 -10.05 8.45
N GLY A 112 -6.19 -9.41 7.32
CA GLY A 112 -7.44 -9.58 6.58
C GLY A 112 -7.68 -11.03 6.15
N GLN A 113 -6.66 -11.70 5.61
CA GLN A 113 -6.74 -13.13 5.27
C GLN A 113 -7.03 -14.02 6.50
N LEU A 114 -6.39 -13.74 7.63
CA LEU A 114 -6.61 -14.44 8.89
C LEU A 114 -8.06 -14.31 9.36
N TYR A 115 -8.58 -13.08 9.41
CA TYR A 115 -9.97 -12.80 9.79
C TYR A 115 -10.97 -13.47 8.84
N MET A 116 -10.67 -13.49 7.54
CA MET A 116 -11.50 -14.20 6.57
C MET A 116 -11.56 -15.70 6.86
N LYS A 117 -10.44 -16.34 7.23
CA LYS A 117 -10.41 -17.76 7.62
C LYS A 117 -11.10 -18.02 8.97
N GLN A 118 -11.08 -17.04 9.88
CA GLN A 118 -11.84 -17.09 11.14
C GLN A 118 -13.36 -16.87 10.95
N GLY A 119 -13.82 -16.47 9.75
CA GLY A 119 -15.22 -16.12 9.50
C GLY A 119 -15.60 -14.69 9.94
N LYS A 120 -14.62 -13.88 10.36
CA LYS A 120 -14.77 -12.46 10.75
C LYS A 120 -14.76 -11.57 9.51
N LYS A 121 -15.85 -11.62 8.74
CA LYS A 121 -15.91 -11.04 7.39
C LYS A 121 -15.74 -9.52 7.39
N GLU A 122 -16.44 -8.82 8.27
CA GLU A 122 -16.43 -7.35 8.31
C GLU A 122 -15.03 -6.83 8.71
N GLU A 123 -14.43 -7.41 9.73
CA GLU A 123 -13.08 -7.07 10.19
C GLU A 123 -12.02 -7.41 9.13
N ALA A 124 -12.22 -8.50 8.37
CA ALA A 124 -11.35 -8.86 7.27
C ALA A 124 -11.34 -7.79 6.18
N PHE A 125 -12.53 -7.36 5.72
CA PHE A 125 -12.62 -6.29 4.73
C PHE A 125 -12.06 -4.98 5.26
N GLU A 126 -12.36 -4.59 6.50
CA GLU A 126 -11.81 -3.38 7.11
C GLU A 126 -10.27 -3.37 7.08
N MET A 127 -9.61 -4.50 7.39
CA MET A 127 -8.14 -4.60 7.32
C MET A 127 -7.61 -4.47 5.89
N LEU A 128 -8.27 -5.08 4.91
CA LEU A 128 -7.87 -5.00 3.50
C LEU A 128 -8.07 -3.59 2.94
N GLU A 129 -9.19 -2.94 3.26
CA GLU A 129 -9.46 -1.56 2.88
C GLU A 129 -8.45 -0.59 3.49
N LYS A 130 -8.07 -0.80 4.77
CA LYS A 130 -6.98 -0.03 5.41
C LYS A 130 -5.64 -0.21 4.69
N ALA A 131 -5.36 -1.40 4.16
CA ALA A 131 -4.15 -1.63 3.37
C ALA A 131 -4.21 -0.82 2.06
N VAL A 132 -5.32 -0.88 1.34
CA VAL A 132 -5.56 -0.11 0.09
C VAL A 132 -5.43 1.39 0.33
N PHE A 133 -6.05 1.91 1.40
CA PHE A 133 -5.99 3.33 1.77
C PHE A 133 -4.57 3.78 2.15
N SER A 134 -3.84 2.94 2.88
CA SER A 134 -2.44 3.21 3.26
C SER A 134 -1.53 3.28 2.03
N GLU A 135 -1.70 2.38 1.06
CA GLU A 135 -0.93 2.37 -0.19
C GLU A 135 -1.19 3.62 -1.02
N TYR A 136 -2.47 4.03 -1.15
CA TYR A 136 -2.81 5.30 -1.78
C TYR A 136 -2.06 6.46 -1.15
N THR A 137 -2.06 6.54 0.20
CA THR A 137 -1.42 7.64 0.93
C THR A 137 0.09 7.70 0.66
N THR A 138 0.76 6.54 0.67
CA THR A 138 2.19 6.44 0.35
C THR A 138 2.48 6.87 -1.08
N LEU A 139 1.70 6.37 -2.06
CA LEU A 139 1.86 6.73 -3.46
C LEU A 139 1.62 8.23 -3.69
N ASN A 140 0.57 8.78 -3.08
CA ASN A 140 0.23 10.19 -3.16
C ASN A 140 1.39 11.08 -2.65
N LEU A 141 2.00 10.72 -1.52
CA LEU A 141 3.18 11.42 -1.00
C LEU A 141 4.38 11.31 -1.94
N ALA A 142 4.67 10.10 -2.45
CA ALA A 142 5.79 9.89 -3.37
C ALA A 142 5.65 10.72 -4.65
N PHE A 143 4.45 10.74 -5.27
CA PHE A 143 4.16 11.59 -6.41
C PHE A 143 4.33 13.07 -6.06
N GLY A 144 3.84 13.52 -4.91
CA GLY A 144 4.00 14.90 -4.45
C GLY A 144 5.48 15.33 -4.37
N ILE A 145 6.34 14.49 -3.77
CA ILE A 145 7.79 14.75 -3.69
C ILE A 145 8.41 14.81 -5.09
N MET A 146 8.06 13.89 -5.98
CA MET A 146 8.59 13.85 -7.35
C MET A 146 8.16 15.08 -8.17
N ILE A 147 6.91 15.53 -8.02
CA ILE A 147 6.40 16.74 -8.68
C ILE A 147 7.19 17.95 -8.21
N THR A 148 7.33 18.14 -6.89
CA THR A 148 8.12 19.25 -6.32
C THR A 148 9.54 19.24 -6.88
N LYS A 149 10.19 18.07 -6.89
CA LYS A 149 11.54 17.94 -7.41
C LYS A 149 11.65 18.29 -8.91
N ALA A 150 10.69 17.85 -9.72
CA ALA A 150 10.66 18.19 -11.14
C ALA A 150 10.44 19.71 -11.38
N LEU A 151 9.62 20.35 -10.56
CA LEU A 151 9.40 21.80 -10.61
C LEU A 151 10.65 22.60 -10.21
N GLU A 152 11.38 22.17 -9.18
CA GLU A 152 12.68 22.77 -8.80
C GLU A 152 13.71 22.69 -9.93
N GLU A 153 13.70 21.60 -10.69
CA GLU A 153 14.56 21.37 -11.85
C GLU A 153 14.04 22.04 -13.14
N LYS A 154 12.89 22.73 -13.05
CA LYS A 154 12.19 23.38 -14.17
C LYS A 154 11.77 22.42 -15.29
N ASP A 155 11.63 21.14 -14.98
CA ASP A 155 11.05 20.15 -15.89
C ASP A 155 9.52 20.15 -15.75
N HIS A 156 8.91 21.21 -16.27
CA HIS A 156 7.46 21.40 -16.21
C HIS A 156 6.69 20.28 -16.93
N GLY A 157 7.25 19.72 -18.02
CA GLY A 157 6.65 18.63 -18.76
C GLY A 157 6.54 17.35 -17.93
N TYR A 158 7.62 16.98 -17.23
CA TYR A 158 7.60 15.83 -16.34
C TYR A 158 6.75 16.06 -15.09
N ALA A 159 6.81 17.25 -14.49
CA ALA A 159 5.96 17.61 -13.35
C ALA A 159 4.46 17.49 -13.69
N ARG A 160 4.05 17.98 -14.86
CA ARG A 160 2.69 17.84 -15.39
C ARG A 160 2.29 16.39 -15.57
N PHE A 161 3.15 15.59 -16.22
CA PHE A 161 2.91 14.15 -16.38
C PHE A 161 2.68 13.45 -15.04
N LEU A 162 3.52 13.74 -14.04
CA LEU A 162 3.37 13.17 -12.70
C LEU A 162 2.07 13.63 -12.00
N ALA A 163 1.72 14.91 -12.11
CA ALA A 163 0.47 15.43 -11.57
C ALA A 163 -0.75 14.74 -12.21
N GLU A 164 -0.77 14.52 -13.52
CA GLU A 164 -1.84 13.77 -14.20
C GLU A 164 -1.95 12.32 -13.70
N LYS A 165 -0.82 11.66 -13.39
CA LYS A 165 -0.83 10.33 -12.76
C LYS A 165 -1.41 10.37 -11.35
N MET A 166 -1.07 11.38 -10.57
CA MET A 166 -1.61 11.58 -9.22
C MET A 166 -3.13 11.87 -9.25
N CYS A 167 -3.61 12.66 -10.22
CA CYS A 167 -5.04 12.87 -10.47
C CYS A 167 -5.77 11.56 -10.79
N THR A 168 -5.18 10.73 -11.66
CA THR A 168 -5.73 9.42 -12.02
C THR A 168 -5.75 8.47 -10.82
N LEU A 169 -4.71 8.50 -9.99
CA LEU A 169 -4.62 7.73 -8.75
C LEU A 169 -5.74 8.11 -7.78
N ALA A 170 -5.94 9.41 -7.53
CA ALA A 170 -7.01 9.90 -6.67
C ALA A 170 -8.40 9.48 -7.17
N SER A 171 -8.63 9.54 -8.49
CA SER A 171 -9.90 9.10 -9.08
C SER A 171 -10.09 7.58 -8.96
N GLY A 172 -9.07 6.79 -9.26
CA GLY A 172 -9.14 5.33 -9.20
C GLY A 172 -9.32 4.75 -7.79
N PHE A 173 -9.02 5.54 -6.75
CA PHE A 173 -9.18 5.19 -5.35
C PHE A 173 -10.35 5.94 -4.68
N ASP A 174 -11.25 6.55 -5.46
CA ASP A 174 -12.44 7.27 -4.97
C ASP A 174 -12.14 8.35 -3.92
N MET A 175 -11.06 9.12 -4.12
CA MET A 175 -10.59 10.10 -3.13
C MET A 175 -11.37 11.42 -3.13
N GLY A 176 -12.29 11.60 -4.09
CA GLY A 176 -13.08 12.82 -4.23
C GLY A 176 -12.46 13.83 -5.21
N LYS A 177 -13.32 14.68 -5.78
CA LYS A 177 -12.96 15.59 -6.88
C LYS A 177 -11.90 16.63 -6.51
N TYR A 178 -11.85 17.05 -5.25
CA TYR A 178 -10.78 17.90 -4.75
C TYR A 178 -9.40 17.25 -4.95
N ASN A 179 -9.25 16.00 -4.50
CA ASN A 179 -7.99 15.25 -4.60
C ASN A 179 -7.63 14.93 -6.07
N GLU A 180 -8.62 14.79 -6.95
CA GLU A 180 -8.40 14.60 -8.39
C GLU A 180 -7.81 15.83 -9.09
N CYS A 181 -7.89 17.04 -8.53
CA CYS A 181 -7.38 18.25 -9.20
C CYS A 181 -6.27 18.99 -8.44
N ALA A 182 -6.09 18.74 -7.13
CA ALA A 182 -5.16 19.46 -6.27
C ALA A 182 -3.71 19.48 -6.78
N ALA A 183 -3.20 18.34 -7.26
CA ALA A 183 -1.82 18.21 -7.71
C ALA A 183 -1.47 19.13 -8.89
N MET A 184 -2.45 19.50 -9.71
CA MET A 184 -2.24 20.32 -10.91
C MET A 184 -1.96 21.78 -10.59
N LEU A 185 -2.36 22.27 -9.41
CA LEU A 185 -2.20 23.67 -9.03
C LEU A 185 -0.73 24.10 -9.03
N ASN A 186 0.15 23.29 -8.41
CA ASN A 186 1.58 23.58 -8.34
C ASN A 186 2.21 23.65 -9.74
N VAL A 187 1.74 22.83 -10.68
CA VAL A 187 2.23 22.78 -12.06
C VAL A 187 1.85 24.05 -12.81
N VAL A 188 0.56 24.40 -12.84
CA VAL A 188 0.08 25.59 -13.57
C VAL A 188 0.62 26.88 -12.97
N THR A 189 0.84 26.91 -11.65
CA THR A 189 1.48 28.03 -10.96
C THR A 189 2.95 28.17 -11.36
N ALA A 190 3.72 27.10 -11.35
CA ALA A 190 5.12 27.15 -11.75
C ALA A 190 5.32 27.52 -13.23
N GLU A 191 4.35 27.19 -14.09
CA GLU A 191 4.34 27.59 -15.50
C GLU A 191 3.87 29.05 -15.73
N ASN A 192 3.40 29.76 -14.69
CA ASN A 192 2.68 31.03 -14.80
C ASN A 192 1.51 30.96 -15.81
N ASN A 193 0.82 29.81 -15.86
CA ASN A 193 -0.25 29.56 -16.81
C ASN A 193 -1.57 30.19 -16.31
N VAL A 194 -1.84 31.42 -16.72
CA VAL A 194 -2.99 32.22 -16.25
C VAL A 194 -4.32 31.47 -16.35
N GLU A 195 -4.62 30.90 -17.52
CA GLU A 195 -5.90 30.20 -17.71
C GLU A 195 -5.94 28.88 -16.93
N GLY A 196 -4.84 28.11 -16.96
CA GLY A 196 -4.73 26.86 -16.21
C GLY A 196 -4.91 27.07 -14.70
N THR A 197 -4.26 28.07 -14.14
CA THR A 197 -4.37 28.43 -12.72
C THR A 197 -5.79 28.81 -12.34
N PHE A 198 -6.44 29.66 -13.13
CA PHE A 198 -7.83 30.02 -12.89
C PHE A 198 -8.76 28.79 -12.90
N GLN A 199 -8.62 27.91 -13.89
CA GLN A 199 -9.46 26.71 -14.00
C GLN A 199 -9.24 25.75 -12.82
N VAL A 200 -7.98 25.47 -12.44
CA VAL A 200 -7.68 24.58 -11.32
C VAL A 200 -8.12 25.18 -10.00
N ALA A 201 -7.86 26.47 -9.74
CA ALA A 201 -8.31 27.13 -8.51
C ALA A 201 -9.85 27.13 -8.38
N LYS A 202 -10.55 27.39 -9.48
CA LYS A 202 -12.02 27.29 -9.52
C LYS A 202 -12.50 25.88 -9.23
N GLN A 203 -11.86 24.85 -9.79
CA GLN A 203 -12.18 23.46 -9.49
C GLN A 203 -11.96 23.14 -8.00
N LEU A 204 -10.85 23.57 -7.42
CA LEU A 204 -10.57 23.33 -6.00
C LEU A 204 -11.63 23.98 -5.10
N LEU A 205 -11.96 25.24 -5.33
CA LEU A 205 -12.98 25.98 -4.56
C LEU A 205 -14.38 25.38 -4.68
N ASN A 206 -14.73 24.84 -5.85
CA ASN A 206 -16.03 24.22 -6.10
C ASN A 206 -16.16 22.82 -5.50
N ASN A 207 -15.04 22.17 -5.15
CA ASN A 207 -15.01 20.78 -4.71
C ASN A 207 -14.45 20.61 -3.29
N VAL A 208 -14.26 21.68 -2.52
CA VAL A 208 -13.73 21.59 -1.14
C VAL A 208 -14.53 20.62 -0.26
N ASP A 209 -15.84 20.55 -0.46
CA ASP A 209 -16.76 19.63 0.22
C ASP A 209 -16.53 18.15 -0.14
N THR A 210 -15.84 17.88 -1.25
CA THR A 210 -15.51 16.52 -1.71
C THR A 210 -14.14 16.01 -1.20
N ILE A 211 -13.38 16.81 -0.46
CA ILE A 211 -12.03 16.43 -0.01
C ILE A 211 -11.99 15.14 0.83
N CYS A 212 -13.09 14.84 1.53
CA CYS A 212 -13.26 13.64 2.33
C CYS A 212 -14.27 12.65 1.72
N ASP A 213 -14.58 12.73 0.42
CA ASP A 213 -15.58 11.83 -0.18
C ASP A 213 -15.17 10.36 -0.16
N PHE A 214 -13.88 10.03 0.00
CA PHE A 214 -13.43 8.67 0.28
C PHE A 214 -14.15 8.05 1.49
N GLN A 215 -14.57 8.84 2.47
CA GLN A 215 -15.31 8.35 3.63
C GLN A 215 -16.69 7.79 3.28
N LYS A 216 -17.24 8.20 2.12
CA LYS A 216 -18.54 7.78 1.59
C LYS A 216 -18.39 6.75 0.45
N SER A 217 -17.16 6.47 0.02
CA SER A 217 -16.89 5.56 -1.09
C SER A 217 -17.26 4.12 -0.75
N GLN A 218 -17.79 3.39 -1.74
CA GLN A 218 -18.01 1.95 -1.64
C GLN A 218 -16.70 1.15 -1.52
N LEU A 219 -15.57 1.73 -1.93
CA LEU A 219 -14.24 1.12 -1.82
C LEU A 219 -13.80 0.96 -0.36
N TYR A 220 -14.26 1.83 0.54
CA TYR A 220 -13.88 1.86 1.96
C TYR A 220 -15.06 1.59 2.89
N LYS A 221 -15.98 0.74 2.43
CA LYS A 221 -17.29 0.50 3.07
C LYS A 221 -17.21 0.03 4.52
N HIS A 222 -16.15 -0.69 4.90
CA HIS A 222 -15.99 -1.28 6.22
C HIS A 222 -15.07 -0.45 7.13
N MET A 223 -14.36 0.52 6.56
CA MET A 223 -13.56 1.47 7.33
C MET A 223 -14.43 2.44 8.14
N LYS A 224 -14.04 2.65 9.39
CA LYS A 224 -14.64 3.67 10.26
C LYS A 224 -13.77 4.91 10.23
N PHE A 225 -14.28 5.96 9.60
CA PHE A 225 -13.67 7.28 9.63
C PHE A 225 -14.22 8.09 10.81
N ARG A 226 -13.42 9.03 11.31
CA ARG A 226 -13.93 10.04 12.24
C ARG A 226 -14.82 11.00 11.44
N GLU A 227 -15.98 11.34 11.99
CA GLU A 227 -16.81 12.38 11.40
C GLU A 227 -16.02 13.69 11.38
N VAL A 228 -15.85 14.25 10.18
CA VAL A 228 -15.33 15.60 10.01
C VAL A 228 -16.54 16.51 10.04
N GLU A 229 -16.67 17.31 11.08
CA GLU A 229 -17.78 18.26 11.19
C GLU A 229 -17.72 19.31 10.05
N ASN A 230 -18.89 19.72 9.57
CA ASN A 230 -19.12 20.72 8.51
C ASN A 230 -18.35 22.08 8.68
N PRO A 231 -18.01 22.58 9.88
CA PRO A 231 -17.23 23.83 10.01
C PRO A 231 -15.87 23.78 9.30
N TYR A 232 -15.28 22.60 9.14
CA TYR A 232 -13.94 22.42 8.56
C TYR A 232 -13.87 22.78 7.07
N THR A 233 -14.89 22.44 6.28
CA THR A 233 -14.88 22.68 4.82
C THR A 233 -15.09 24.16 4.49
N GLU A 234 -15.90 24.87 5.27
CA GLU A 234 -16.07 26.32 5.11
C GLU A 234 -14.83 27.11 5.52
N GLU A 235 -14.16 26.68 6.61
CA GLU A 235 -12.88 27.25 7.03
C GLU A 235 -11.80 27.01 5.97
N MET A 236 -11.67 25.77 5.48
CA MET A 236 -10.73 25.42 4.43
C MET A 236 -10.96 26.22 3.13
N LYS A 237 -12.23 26.42 2.74
CA LYS A 237 -12.55 27.24 1.56
C LYS A 237 -12.12 28.69 1.75
N LYS A 238 -12.28 29.25 2.95
CA LYS A 238 -11.80 30.60 3.28
C LYS A 238 -10.29 30.69 3.23
N GLU A 239 -9.58 29.74 3.85
CA GLU A 239 -8.12 29.67 3.82
C GLU A 239 -7.59 29.57 2.38
N LEU A 240 -8.21 28.75 1.54
CA LEU A 240 -7.84 28.61 0.14
C LEU A 240 -8.04 29.92 -0.64
N LEU A 241 -9.17 30.62 -0.43
CA LEU A 241 -9.42 31.94 -1.02
C LEU A 241 -8.40 32.99 -0.55
N GLU A 242 -8.05 32.99 0.73
CA GLU A 242 -7.03 33.89 1.29
C GLU A 242 -5.64 33.60 0.72
N GLY A 243 -5.28 32.32 0.57
CA GLY A 243 -4.04 31.91 -0.08
C GLY A 243 -3.96 32.42 -1.52
N PHE A 244 -5.02 32.26 -2.30
CA PHE A 244 -5.08 32.79 -3.66
C PHE A 244 -5.02 34.31 -3.75
N ARG A 245 -5.52 35.05 -2.75
CA ARG A 245 -5.45 36.52 -2.71
C ARG A 245 -4.06 37.04 -2.35
N ASN A 246 -3.38 36.37 -1.41
CA ASN A 246 -2.25 36.95 -0.69
C ASN A 246 -0.89 36.33 -1.05
N ALA A 247 -0.85 35.11 -1.57
CA ALA A 247 0.42 34.46 -1.87
C ALA A 247 1.12 35.09 -3.08
N GLU A 248 2.40 35.39 -2.93
CA GLU A 248 3.24 36.00 -3.97
C GLU A 248 3.32 35.12 -5.23
N GLU A 249 3.19 33.80 -5.06
CA GLU A 249 3.13 32.82 -6.13
C GLU A 249 2.02 33.11 -7.16
N PHE A 250 0.95 33.82 -6.79
CA PHE A 250 -0.14 34.21 -7.70
C PHE A 250 -0.05 35.65 -8.21
N ALA A 251 1.06 36.37 -7.96
CA ALA A 251 1.20 37.76 -8.38
C ALA A 251 1.04 37.96 -9.90
N TYR A 252 1.41 36.96 -10.70
CA TYR A 252 1.24 36.98 -12.16
C TYR A 252 -0.23 36.96 -12.63
N MET A 253 -1.18 36.64 -11.73
CA MET A 253 -2.62 36.63 -12.02
C MET A 253 -3.26 38.03 -11.95
N LYS A 254 -2.54 39.04 -11.46
CA LYS A 254 -3.07 40.41 -11.26
C LYS A 254 -3.54 41.01 -12.59
N GLY A 255 -4.75 41.56 -12.61
CA GLY A 255 -5.38 42.11 -13.81
C GLY A 255 -6.10 41.07 -14.68
N TYR A 256 -6.08 39.79 -14.33
CA TYR A 256 -6.92 38.79 -14.98
C TYR A 256 -8.35 38.85 -14.39
N GLU A 257 -9.26 39.49 -15.11
CA GLU A 257 -10.63 39.77 -14.65
C GLU A 257 -11.39 38.54 -14.10
N PRO A 258 -11.35 37.34 -14.73
CA PRO A 258 -12.03 36.16 -14.19
C PRO A 258 -11.48 35.71 -12.83
N TRP A 259 -10.18 35.86 -12.59
CA TRP A 259 -9.54 35.56 -11.31
C TRP A 259 -9.97 36.55 -10.23
N GLU A 260 -9.96 37.85 -10.51
CA GLU A 260 -10.39 38.87 -9.56
C GLU A 260 -11.86 38.68 -9.15
N LYS A 261 -12.73 38.29 -10.10
CA LYS A 261 -14.12 37.93 -9.81
C LYS A 261 -14.21 36.71 -8.89
N LEU A 262 -13.51 35.63 -9.22
CA LEU A 262 -13.45 34.40 -8.40
C LEU A 262 -13.05 34.70 -6.95
N LEU A 263 -12.04 35.56 -6.77
CA LEU A 263 -11.57 35.94 -5.43
C LEU A 263 -12.50 36.92 -4.71
N SER A 264 -13.31 37.70 -5.40
CA SER A 264 -14.27 38.62 -4.78
C SER A 264 -15.51 37.94 -4.20
N GLY A 265 -15.76 36.67 -4.56
CA GLY A 265 -16.94 35.92 -4.13
C GLY A 265 -18.24 36.33 -4.83
N ASN A 266 -18.14 37.05 -5.96
CA ASN A 266 -19.26 37.45 -6.82
C ASN A 266 -19.34 36.60 -8.09
#